data_AF-A0A4V1XIA7-F1
#
_entry.id   AF-A0A4V1XIA7-F1
#
_cell.length_a   1.000
_cell.length_b   1.000
_cell.length_c   1.000
_cell.angle_alpha   90.00
_cell.angle_beta   90.00
_cell.angle_gamma   90.00
#
_symmetry.space_group_name_H-M   'P 1'
#
loop_
_entity.id
_entity.type
_entity.pdbx_description
1 polymer ?
#
loop_
_entity_poly.entity_id
_entity_poly.type
_entity_poly.pdbx_seq_one_letter_code
_entity_poly.pdbx_strand_id
1 'polypeptide(L)'
;MTRPNPVVQLGAVDASCALLMCDLAQPDRPVVYASEAFEQLTGYAQHEILGRNCRVLQAPRPGSTSKSSKSSKSKSLGPTGKGTGDSRKGGSRKATTMVDKKVVREMRRAVEANAEVEVEVLNFTRDGRPFINCLAIIPVCWDSGAVPRYSVGFQAEKTW
;
A
#
# COMPACT_ATOMS: atom_id res chain seq x y z
N MET A 1 -22.04 16.14 10.50
CA MET A 1 -21.48 14.92 9.87
C MET A 1 -20.53 14.29 10.87
N THR A 2 -21.00 13.27 11.60
CA THR A 2 -20.28 12.64 12.70
C THR A 2 -20.03 11.18 12.34
N ARG A 3 -18.82 10.67 12.59
CA ARG A 3 -18.48 9.24 12.47
C ARG A 3 -19.36 8.47 13.45
N PRO A 4 -20.33 7.64 13.00
CA PRO A 4 -21.18 6.91 13.92
C PRO A 4 -20.35 5.80 14.56
N ASN A 5 -20.19 5.87 15.89
CA ASN A 5 -19.42 4.90 16.68
C ASN A 5 -17.94 4.76 16.24
N PRO A 6 -17.11 5.81 16.42
CA PRO A 6 -15.71 5.76 16.03
C PRO A 6 -14.96 4.74 16.90
N VAL A 7 -14.22 3.84 16.24
CA VAL A 7 -13.35 2.85 16.90
C VAL A 7 -11.87 3.11 16.63
N VAL A 8 -11.55 3.95 15.63
CA VAL A 8 -10.19 4.41 15.34
C VAL A 8 -9.96 5.82 15.88
N GLN A 9 -8.92 6.00 16.69
CA GLN A 9 -8.56 7.29 17.29
C GLN A 9 -7.60 8.08 16.39
N LEU A 10 -8.15 8.87 15.47
CA LEU A 10 -7.33 9.63 14.50
C LEU A 10 -6.62 10.86 15.09
N GLY A 11 -7.13 11.41 16.20
CA GLY A 11 -6.68 12.71 16.69
C GLY A 11 -7.10 13.87 15.78
N ALA A 12 -6.38 15.00 15.86
CA ALA A 12 -6.57 16.12 14.94
C ALA A 12 -5.89 15.79 13.61
N VAL A 13 -6.67 15.82 12.53
CA VAL A 13 -6.19 15.52 11.17
C VAL A 13 -6.59 16.66 10.26
N ASP A 14 -5.67 17.08 9.39
CA ASP A 14 -5.93 18.11 8.39
C ASP A 14 -5.50 17.63 6.99
N ALA A 15 -5.62 18.52 6.00
CA ALA A 15 -5.31 18.21 4.61
C ALA A 15 -3.81 18.03 4.34
N SER A 16 -2.92 18.31 5.30
CA SER A 16 -1.48 18.06 5.19
C SER A 16 -1.12 16.59 5.42
N CYS A 17 -2.03 15.78 5.93
CA CYS A 17 -1.81 14.35 6.11
C CYS A 17 -1.78 13.59 4.76
N ALA A 18 -0.97 12.54 4.70
CA ALA A 18 -1.03 11.59 3.59
C ALA A 18 -2.37 10.85 3.66
N LEU A 19 -3.25 11.13 2.70
CA LEU A 19 -4.58 10.55 2.65
C LEU A 19 -5.06 10.37 1.21
N LEU A 20 -6.00 9.47 1.04
CA LEU A 20 -6.72 9.24 -0.21
C LEU A 20 -8.19 8.92 0.06
N MET A 21 -9.01 9.11 -0.97
CA MET A 21 -10.43 8.77 -0.93
C MET A 21 -10.76 7.80 -2.06
N CYS A 22 -11.48 6.73 -1.74
CA CYS A 22 -11.99 5.76 -2.72
C CYS A 22 -13.52 5.83 -2.81
N ASP A 23 -14.06 5.66 -4.02
CA ASP A 23 -15.51 5.56 -4.24
C ASP A 23 -15.98 4.11 -4.01
N LEU A 24 -16.80 3.90 -2.98
CA LEU A 24 -17.26 2.56 -2.58
C LEU A 24 -18.34 2.00 -3.49
N ALA A 25 -19.01 2.84 -4.28
CA ALA A 25 -20.07 2.39 -5.18
C ALA A 25 -19.56 2.01 -6.57
N GLN A 26 -18.32 2.37 -6.89
CA GLN A 26 -17.71 2.00 -8.16
C GLN A 26 -17.05 0.61 -8.10
N PRO A 27 -17.08 -0.16 -9.20
CA PRO A 27 -16.37 -1.43 -9.29
C PRO A 27 -14.90 -1.26 -8.95
N ASP A 28 -14.34 -2.23 -8.24
CA ASP A 28 -12.94 -2.22 -7.80
C ASP A 28 -12.55 -1.09 -6.82
N ARG A 29 -13.49 -0.24 -6.39
CA ARG A 29 -13.29 0.84 -5.40
C ARG A 29 -12.10 1.75 -5.75
N PRO A 30 -12.17 2.48 -6.87
CA PRO A 30 -11.08 3.29 -7.37
C PRO A 30 -10.82 4.50 -6.47
N VAL A 31 -9.56 4.92 -6.41
CA VAL A 31 -9.15 6.19 -5.80
C VAL A 31 -9.70 7.34 -6.64
N VAL A 32 -10.42 8.26 -6.01
CA VAL A 32 -11.00 9.46 -6.62
C VAL A 32 -10.31 10.75 -6.17
N TYR A 33 -9.52 10.68 -5.09
CA TYR A 33 -8.70 11.76 -4.59
C TYR A 33 -7.46 11.21 -3.88
N ALA A 34 -6.33 11.88 -4.01
CA ALA A 34 -5.12 11.64 -3.25
C ALA A 34 -4.51 12.99 -2.87
N SER A 35 -4.04 13.14 -1.63
CA SER A 35 -3.37 14.36 -1.15
C SER A 35 -1.94 14.45 -1.67
N GLU A 36 -1.37 15.65 -1.69
CA GLU A 36 0.04 15.85 -2.05
C GLU A 36 0.98 15.07 -1.12
N ALA A 37 0.68 15.04 0.19
CA ALA A 37 1.46 14.29 1.16
C ALA A 37 1.44 12.76 0.87
N PHE A 38 0.36 12.22 0.31
CA PHE A 38 0.34 10.83 -0.15
C PHE A 38 1.29 10.61 -1.33
N GLU A 39 1.35 11.55 -2.28
CA GLU A 39 2.30 11.48 -3.39
C GLU A 39 3.74 11.54 -2.88
N GLN A 40 4.04 12.43 -1.94
CA GLN A 40 5.36 12.55 -1.32
C GLN A 40 5.75 11.27 -0.57
N LEU A 41 4.83 10.67 0.19
CA LEU A 41 5.05 9.45 0.94
C LEU A 41 5.32 8.24 0.03
N THR A 42 4.48 8.07 -1.01
CA THR A 42 4.48 6.84 -1.82
C THR A 42 5.29 6.97 -3.11
N GLY A 43 5.59 8.20 -3.53
CA GLY A 43 6.24 8.51 -4.80
C GLY A 43 5.36 8.36 -6.04
N TYR A 44 4.07 8.03 -5.88
CA TYR A 44 3.12 7.96 -7.01
C TYR A 44 2.49 9.32 -7.28
N ALA A 45 2.49 9.75 -8.54
CA ALA A 45 1.78 10.96 -8.93
C ALA A 45 0.25 10.71 -9.00
N GLN A 46 -0.56 11.76 -8.82
CA GLN A 46 -2.03 11.66 -8.85
C GLN A 46 -2.55 10.89 -10.06
N HIS A 47 -2.07 11.25 -11.25
CA HIS A 47 -2.51 10.65 -12.52
C HIS A 47 -2.17 9.16 -12.63
N GLU A 48 -1.23 8.65 -11.83
CA GLU A 48 -0.88 7.22 -11.79
C GLU A 48 -1.78 6.42 -10.84
N ILE A 49 -2.54 7.09 -9.96
CA ILE A 49 -3.32 6.47 -8.87
C ILE A 49 -4.82 6.68 -9.05
N LEU A 50 -5.25 7.86 -9.54
CA LEU A 50 -6.65 8.14 -9.79
C LEU A 50 -7.26 7.09 -10.73
N GLY A 51 -8.45 6.61 -10.40
CA GLY A 51 -9.15 5.57 -11.14
C GLY A 51 -8.68 4.14 -10.86
N ARG A 52 -7.69 3.92 -9.98
CA ARG A 52 -7.15 2.60 -9.65
C ARG A 52 -7.46 2.22 -8.21
N ASN A 53 -7.53 0.93 -7.93
CA ASN A 53 -7.57 0.47 -6.55
C ASN A 53 -6.21 0.67 -5.85
N CYS A 54 -6.22 1.09 -4.58
CA CYS A 54 -5.00 1.37 -3.81
C CYS A 54 -4.11 0.13 -3.54
N ARG A 55 -4.55 -1.09 -3.86
CA ARG A 55 -3.71 -2.31 -3.80
C ARG A 55 -2.42 -2.22 -4.61
N VAL A 56 -2.27 -1.24 -5.49
CA VAL A 56 -1.03 -0.93 -6.21
C VAL A 56 0.18 -0.76 -5.29
N LEU A 57 -0.03 -0.37 -4.03
CA LEU A 57 1.03 -0.28 -3.02
C LEU A 57 1.46 -1.64 -2.44
N GLN A 58 0.75 -2.73 -2.72
CA GLN A 58 1.00 -4.04 -2.11
C GLN A 58 2.02 -4.90 -2.86
N ALA A 59 2.58 -4.40 -3.96
CA ALA A 59 3.62 -5.09 -4.71
C ALA A 59 4.62 -4.10 -5.31
N PRO A 60 5.92 -4.44 -5.33
CA PRO A 60 6.90 -3.65 -6.06
C PRO A 60 6.60 -3.70 -7.56
N ARG A 61 6.80 -2.57 -8.25
CA ARG A 61 6.57 -2.50 -9.70
C ARG A 61 7.64 -3.35 -10.44
N PRO A 62 7.26 -4.12 -11.46
CA PRO A 62 8.24 -4.82 -12.29
C PRO A 62 9.25 -3.81 -12.87
N GLY A 63 10.55 -4.00 -12.59
CA GLY A 63 11.61 -3.08 -13.03
C GLY A 63 12.01 -2.00 -12.02
N SER A 64 11.38 -1.93 -10.84
CA SER A 64 11.85 -1.07 -9.76
C SER A 64 13.13 -1.67 -9.14
N THR A 65 14.29 -1.23 -9.60
CA THR A 65 15.54 -1.57 -8.93
C THR A 65 15.60 -0.80 -7.62
N SER A 66 15.42 -1.47 -6.49
CA SER A 66 15.83 -0.89 -5.21
C SER A 66 17.32 -0.62 -5.31
N LYS A 67 17.71 0.65 -5.49
CA LYS A 67 19.10 1.05 -5.32
C LYS A 67 19.38 0.96 -3.82
N SER A 68 19.71 -0.23 -3.33
CA SER A 68 20.35 -0.36 -2.03
C SER A 68 21.64 0.46 -2.10
N SER A 69 21.73 1.51 -1.29
CA SER A 69 22.94 2.27 -1.02
C SER A 69 23.99 1.30 -0.46
N LYS A 70 24.77 0.65 -1.33
CA LYS A 70 25.89 -0.21 -0.91
C LYS A 70 27.09 0.69 -0.60
N SER A 71 27.47 0.72 0.67
CA SER A 71 28.80 1.15 1.09
C SER A 71 29.86 0.30 0.40
N SER A 72 30.78 0.97 -0.29
CA SER A 72 31.84 0.37 -1.10
C SER A 72 32.81 -0.44 -0.24
N LYS A 73 32.99 -1.73 -0.56
CA LYS A 73 34.20 -2.46 -0.17
C LYS A 73 34.68 -3.33 -1.33
N SER A 74 35.85 -2.96 -1.83
CA SER A 74 36.62 -3.57 -2.90
C SER A 74 37.36 -4.84 -2.44
N LYS A 75 37.49 -5.80 -3.37
CA LYS A 75 38.46 -6.93 -3.49
C LYS A 75 37.73 -8.11 -4.18
N SER A 76 38.28 -8.95 -5.05
CA SER A 76 39.51 -9.05 -5.86
C SER A 76 39.31 -10.31 -6.73
N LEU A 77 39.91 -10.37 -7.92
CA LEU A 77 39.78 -11.43 -8.94
C LEU A 77 40.42 -12.79 -8.55
N GLY A 78 39.87 -13.91 -9.07
CA GLY A 78 40.53 -15.24 -9.18
C GLY A 78 39.57 -16.43 -9.37
N PRO A 79 39.95 -17.56 -10.00
CA PRO A 79 39.32 -17.99 -11.27
C PRO A 79 38.55 -19.33 -11.31
N THR A 80 37.98 -19.55 -12.49
CA THR A 80 37.21 -20.65 -13.14
C THR A 80 37.32 -22.09 -12.65
N GLY A 81 36.16 -22.78 -12.61
CA GLY A 81 36.03 -24.25 -12.62
C GLY A 81 34.75 -24.72 -13.34
N LYS A 82 34.90 -25.65 -14.29
CA LYS A 82 33.84 -26.34 -15.07
C LYS A 82 33.14 -27.39 -14.21
N GLY A 83 31.82 -27.57 -14.39
CA GLY A 83 31.04 -28.68 -13.82
C GLY A 83 29.70 -28.84 -14.53
N THR A 84 29.42 -30.08 -14.93
CA THR A 84 28.35 -30.54 -15.83
C THR A 84 26.96 -30.58 -15.20
N GLY A 85 25.94 -30.69 -16.06
CA GLY A 85 24.54 -30.40 -15.75
C GLY A 85 23.82 -31.41 -14.85
N ASP A 86 22.72 -30.93 -14.26
CA ASP A 86 21.50 -31.72 -14.18
C ASP A 86 20.24 -30.82 -14.12
N SER A 87 19.23 -31.32 -14.80
CA SER A 87 17.82 -30.96 -15.00
C SER A 87 17.18 -29.95 -14.05
N ARG A 88 16.87 -28.76 -14.57
CA ARG A 88 15.96 -27.80 -13.92
C ARG A 88 14.52 -28.26 -14.07
N LYS A 89 13.96 -28.91 -13.05
CA LYS A 89 12.51 -28.84 -12.80
C LYS A 89 12.20 -27.43 -12.30
N GLY A 90 11.84 -26.55 -13.24
CA GLY A 90 11.33 -25.21 -12.98
C GLY A 90 9.97 -25.27 -12.30
N GLY A 91 9.96 -25.55 -11.00
CA GLY A 91 8.84 -25.18 -10.15
C GLY A 91 8.74 -23.66 -10.17
N SER A 92 7.73 -23.13 -10.87
CA SER A 92 7.36 -21.72 -10.80
C SER A 92 7.10 -21.40 -9.34
N ARG A 93 8.10 -20.83 -8.65
CA ARG A 93 7.95 -20.37 -7.28
C ARG A 93 6.90 -19.28 -7.35
N LYS A 94 5.65 -19.60 -6.99
CA LYS A 94 4.62 -18.59 -6.75
C LYS A 94 5.28 -17.54 -5.88
N ALA A 95 5.48 -16.34 -6.42
CA ALA A 95 6.00 -15.22 -5.66
C ALA A 95 5.09 -15.07 -4.45
N THR A 96 5.53 -15.54 -3.29
CA THR A 96 4.79 -15.38 -2.04
C THR A 96 4.65 -13.88 -1.87
N THR A 97 3.43 -13.36 -1.99
CA THR A 97 3.13 -11.94 -1.75
C THR A 97 3.79 -11.55 -0.44
N MET A 98 4.72 -10.60 -0.47
CA MET A 98 5.48 -10.15 0.71
C MET A 98 4.56 -9.53 1.79
N VAL A 99 3.37 -9.08 1.38
CA VAL A 99 2.36 -8.50 2.26
C VAL A 99 1.56 -9.59 2.97
N ASP A 100 1.36 -9.43 4.29
CA ASP A 100 0.58 -10.37 5.09
C ASP A 100 -0.88 -10.45 4.59
N LYS A 101 -1.26 -11.63 4.11
CA LYS A 101 -2.61 -11.91 3.61
C LYS A 101 -3.68 -11.82 4.70
N LYS A 102 -3.33 -11.99 5.98
CA LYS A 102 -4.27 -11.80 7.09
C LYS A 102 -4.69 -10.34 7.17
N VAL A 103 -3.71 -9.43 7.20
CA VAL A 103 -3.95 -7.97 7.19
C VAL A 103 -4.73 -7.54 5.94
N VAL A 104 -4.38 -8.08 4.76
CA VAL A 104 -5.13 -7.77 3.52
C VAL A 104 -6.60 -8.22 3.59
N ARG A 105 -6.88 -9.40 4.16
CA ARG A 105 -8.26 -9.87 4.35
C ARG A 105 -9.01 -9.02 5.37
N GLU A 106 -8.34 -8.58 6.42
CA GLU A 106 -8.92 -7.71 7.45
C GLU A 106 -9.34 -6.37 6.85
N MET A 107 -8.45 -5.69 6.13
CA MET A 107 -8.77 -4.46 5.39
C MET A 107 -9.95 -4.67 4.44
N ARG A 108 -9.95 -5.77 3.66
CA ARG A 108 -11.04 -6.07 2.73
C ARG A 108 -12.38 -6.21 3.46
N ARG A 109 -12.41 -6.98 4.55
CA ARG A 109 -13.62 -7.20 5.35
C ARG A 109 -14.15 -5.90 5.95
N ALA A 110 -13.27 -5.05 6.46
CA ALA A 110 -13.66 -3.75 7.01
C ALA A 110 -14.32 -2.86 5.93
N VAL A 111 -13.72 -2.76 4.75
CA VAL A 111 -14.30 -1.97 3.65
C VAL A 111 -15.62 -2.57 3.14
N GLU A 112 -15.74 -3.91 3.09
CA GLU A 112 -17.00 -4.58 2.73
C GLU A 112 -18.10 -4.37 3.78
N ALA A 113 -17.74 -4.32 5.05
CA ALA A 113 -18.65 -4.12 6.17
C ALA A 113 -18.95 -2.64 6.47
N ASN A 114 -18.36 -1.70 5.71
CA ASN A 114 -18.40 -0.27 6.03
C ASN A 114 -17.96 0.03 7.47
N ALA A 115 -16.93 -0.68 7.92
CA ALA A 115 -16.36 -0.54 9.25
C ALA A 115 -15.02 0.19 9.20
N GLU A 116 -14.72 0.94 10.26
CA GLU A 116 -13.40 1.51 10.45
C GLU A 116 -12.39 0.42 10.78
N VAL A 117 -11.14 0.61 10.34
CA VAL A 117 -10.04 -0.29 10.67
C VAL A 117 -8.73 0.48 10.71
N GLU A 118 -7.82 0.05 11.59
CA GLU A 118 -6.45 0.52 11.65
C GLU A 118 -5.51 -0.69 11.61
N VAL A 119 -4.53 -0.68 10.71
CA VAL A 119 -3.58 -1.77 10.50
C VAL A 119 -2.18 -1.26 10.20
N GLU A 120 -1.18 -2.10 10.48
CA GLU A 120 0.16 -1.95 9.93
C GLU A 120 0.30 -2.89 8.72
N VAL A 121 0.55 -2.33 7.55
CA VAL A 121 0.69 -3.11 6.32
C VAL A 121 2.00 -2.78 5.60
N LEU A 122 2.72 -3.81 5.16
CA LEU A 122 3.88 -3.62 4.29
C LEU A 122 3.40 -3.07 2.94
N ASN A 123 3.90 -1.90 2.56
CA ASN A 123 3.66 -1.29 1.27
C ASN A 123 4.99 -0.99 0.56
N PHE A 124 4.89 -0.68 -0.72
CA PHE A 124 6.02 -0.33 -1.57
C PHE A 124 5.74 1.00 -2.25
N THR A 125 6.72 1.89 -2.19
CA THR A 125 6.72 3.12 -2.98
C THR A 125 6.77 2.80 -4.48
N ARG A 126 6.56 3.83 -5.31
CA ARG A 126 6.65 3.74 -6.78
C ARG A 126 7.97 3.15 -7.28
N ASP A 127 9.08 3.48 -6.62
CA ASP A 127 10.44 2.98 -6.93
C ASP A 127 10.79 1.68 -6.20
N GLY A 128 9.84 1.06 -5.50
CA GLY A 128 9.97 -0.27 -4.91
C GLY A 128 10.59 -0.30 -3.51
N ARG A 129 10.77 0.86 -2.86
CA ARG A 129 11.21 0.91 -1.45
C ARG A 129 10.11 0.35 -0.55
N PRO A 130 10.38 -0.67 0.27
CA PRO A 130 9.43 -1.14 1.26
C PRO A 130 9.30 -0.13 2.39
N PHE A 131 8.09 0.05 2.91
CA PHE A 131 7.82 0.77 4.14
C PHE A 131 6.62 0.17 4.87
N ILE A 132 6.58 0.32 6.20
CA ILE A 132 5.42 -0.07 6.99
C ILE A 132 4.46 1.11 7.02
N ASN A 133 3.29 0.91 6.42
CA ASN A 133 2.21 1.88 6.38
C ASN A 133 1.27 1.64 7.56
N CYS A 134 1.25 2.56 8.52
CA CYS A 134 0.19 2.65 9.52
C CYS A 134 -1.04 3.26 8.83
N LEU A 135 -2.00 2.39 8.48
CA LEU A 135 -3.15 2.73 7.66
C LEU A 135 -4.42 2.70 8.49
N ALA A 136 -5.12 3.84 8.57
CA ALA A 136 -6.51 3.90 9.03
C ALA A 136 -7.44 4.02 7.82
N ILE A 137 -8.54 3.25 7.78
CA ILE A 137 -9.57 3.35 6.74
C ILE A 137 -10.89 3.71 7.42
N ILE A 138 -11.48 4.83 7.00
CA ILE A 138 -12.66 5.41 7.62
C ILE A 138 -13.76 5.57 6.55
N PRO A 139 -14.92 4.91 6.70
CA PRO A 139 -16.04 5.12 5.81
C PRO A 139 -16.63 6.53 6.01
N VAL A 140 -16.98 7.18 4.91
CA VAL A 140 -17.54 8.54 4.90
C VAL A 140 -18.88 8.52 4.17
N CYS A 141 -19.92 8.90 4.90
CA CYS A 141 -21.23 9.20 4.33
C CYS A 141 -21.15 10.49 3.52
N TRP A 142 -21.80 10.49 2.37
CA TRP A 142 -21.98 11.68 1.55
C TRP A 142 -23.43 12.15 1.71
N ASP A 143 -23.62 13.46 1.92
CA ASP A 143 -24.91 14.08 2.22
C ASP A 143 -25.64 13.42 3.42
N SER A 144 -26.96 13.22 3.30
CA SER A 144 -27.81 12.55 4.28
C SER A 144 -27.88 11.03 4.10
N GLY A 145 -26.98 10.45 3.28
CA GLY A 145 -26.97 9.02 2.99
C GLY A 145 -26.69 8.17 4.23
N ALA A 146 -27.53 7.16 4.47
CA ALA A 146 -27.34 6.17 5.54
C ALA A 146 -26.17 5.20 5.26
N VAL A 147 -25.74 5.10 4.00
CA VAL A 147 -24.67 4.20 3.56
C VAL A 147 -23.45 5.04 3.13
N PRO A 148 -22.24 4.70 3.59
CA PRO A 148 -21.01 5.36 3.15
C PRO A 148 -20.85 5.32 1.63
N ARG A 149 -20.60 6.49 1.04
CA ARG A 149 -20.29 6.61 -0.38
C ARG A 149 -18.80 6.46 -0.65
N TYR A 150 -17.98 6.92 0.30
CA TYR A 150 -16.53 6.94 0.17
C TYR A 150 -15.88 6.23 1.35
N SER A 151 -14.62 5.82 1.17
CA SER A 151 -13.72 5.52 2.28
C SER A 151 -12.50 6.42 2.18
N VAL A 152 -12.09 7.02 3.30
CA VAL A 152 -10.85 7.78 3.42
C VAL A 152 -9.80 6.90 4.06
N GLY A 153 -8.66 6.74 3.39
CA GLY A 153 -7.48 6.10 3.96
C GLY A 153 -6.51 7.16 4.44
N PHE A 154 -6.04 7.08 5.69
CA PHE A 154 -4.95 7.89 6.23
C PHE A 154 -3.69 7.03 6.35
N GLN A 155 -2.56 7.54 5.86
CA GLN A 155 -1.29 6.81 5.81
C GLN A 155 -0.21 7.51 6.64
N ALA A 156 0.63 6.72 7.29
CA ALA A 156 1.87 7.20 7.89
C ALA A 156 2.96 6.12 7.74
N GLU A 157 4.19 6.54 7.47
CA GLU A 157 5.35 5.65 7.54
C GLU A 157 5.76 5.45 9.00
N LYS A 158 5.85 4.18 9.43
CA LYS A 158 6.35 3.85 10.77
C LYS A 158 7.86 4.08 10.81
N THR A 159 8.29 5.08 11.58
CA THR A 159 9.70 5.34 11.91
C THR A 159 9.99 4.81 13.31
N TRP A 160 11.00 3.96 13.46
CA TRP A 160 11.49 3.41 14.73
C TRP A 160 12.80 4.06 15.14
#